data_AF-A0A9D6EQL1-F1
#
_entry.id   AF-A0A9D6EQL1-F1
#
_cell.length_a   1.000
_cell.length_b   1.000
_cell.length_c   1.000
_cell.angle_alpha   90.00
_cell.angle_beta   90.00
_cell.angle_gamma   90.00
#
_symmetry.space_group_name_H-M   'P 1'
#
loop_
_entity.id
_entity.type
_entity.pdbx_description
1 polymer ?
#
loop_
_entity_poly.entity_id
_entity_poly.type
_entity_poly.pdbx_seq_one_letter_code
_entity_poly.pdbx_strand_id
1 'polypeptide(L)'
;MKDFIKEFGVALVLLILSMLLLNPGNTWMPGETSMMILAGLVITFVFFASFIYKEKVSDEREAYHRFLASRYAYLLGTSVLVLGVTIQTFQHTLDPWLVLTLITMILGKIAGQIYGKIKH
;
A
#
# COMPACT_ATOMS: atom_id res chain seq x y z
N MET A 1 8.38 14.95 11.50
CA MET A 1 9.42 14.17 10.78
C MET A 1 9.48 12.71 11.22
N LYS A 2 9.48 12.39 12.53
CA LYS A 2 9.52 10.99 13.01
C LYS A 2 8.37 10.12 12.49
N ASP A 3 7.15 10.64 12.43
CA ASP A 3 5.99 9.88 11.95
C ASP A 3 6.07 9.60 10.44
N PHE A 4 6.57 10.56 9.66
CA PHE A 4 6.83 10.38 8.24
C PHE A 4 7.88 9.32 7.93
N ILE A 5 8.96 9.24 8.72
CA ILE A 5 9.99 8.21 8.55
C ILE A 5 9.39 6.81 8.81
N LYS A 6 8.50 6.70 9.81
CA LYS A 6 7.78 5.45 10.09
C LYS A 6 6.81 5.10 8.97
N GLU A 7 6.03 6.07 8.47
CA GLU A 7 5.12 5.88 7.34
C GLU A 7 5.85 5.44 6.08
N PHE A 8 6.95 6.12 5.74
CA PHE A 8 7.79 5.77 4.60
C PHE A 8 8.38 4.37 4.75
N GLY A 9 8.86 4.00 5.95
CA GLY A 9 9.35 2.66 6.24
C GLY A 9 8.28 1.58 6.04
N VAL A 10 7.06 1.79 6.56
CA VAL A 10 5.94 0.86 6.39
C VAL A 10 5.54 0.74 4.91
N ALA A 11 5.48 1.86 4.19
CA ALA A 11 5.18 1.86 2.76
C ALA A 11 6.24 1.09 1.95
N LEU A 12 7.52 1.25 2.29
CA LEU A 12 8.62 0.53 1.65
C LEU A 12 8.55 -0.97 1.90
N VAL A 13 8.27 -1.39 3.14
CA VAL A 13 8.06 -2.81 3.49
C VAL A 13 6.90 -3.40 2.70
N LEU A 14 5.78 -2.67 2.58
CA LEU A 14 4.61 -3.11 1.83
C LEU A 14 4.92 -3.27 0.33
N LEU A 15 5.75 -2.39 -0.21
CA LEU A 15 6.25 -2.44 -1.58
C LEU A 15 7.13 -3.67 -1.82
N ILE A 16 8.07 -3.94 -0.91
CA ILE A 16 8.96 -5.11 -0.97
C ILE A 16 8.14 -6.40 -0.88
N LEU A 17 7.19 -6.49 0.06
CA LEU A 17 6.32 -7.66 0.20
C LEU A 17 5.46 -7.89 -1.04
N SER A 18 4.96 -6.82 -1.65
CA SER A 18 4.19 -6.90 -2.91
C SER A 18 5.07 -7.40 -4.06
N MET A 19 6.32 -6.93 -4.17
CA MET A 19 7.27 -7.45 -5.16
C MET A 19 7.63 -8.92 -4.91
N LEU A 20 7.83 -9.34 -3.66
CA LEU A 20 8.08 -10.74 -3.31
C LEU A 20 6.92 -11.66 -3.70
N LEU A 21 5.68 -11.18 -3.58
CA LEU A 21 4.49 -11.94 -3.97
C LEU A 21 4.42 -12.22 -5.48
N LEU A 22 4.98 -11.34 -6.31
CA LEU A 22 5.10 -11.56 -7.76
C LEU A 22 6.08 -12.68 -8.13
N ASN A 23 6.84 -13.22 -7.16
CA ASN A 23 7.87 -14.23 -7.37
C ASN A 23 8.79 -13.89 -8.57
N PRO A 24 9.48 -12.73 -8.55
CA PRO A 24 10.35 -12.33 -9.65
C PRO A 24 11.48 -13.35 -9.78
N GLY A 25 11.42 -14.16 -10.83
CA GLY A 25 12.41 -15.21 -11.13
C GLY A 25 11.99 -16.63 -10.77
N ASN A 26 10.74 -16.87 -10.35
CA ASN A 26 10.22 -18.23 -10.05
C ASN A 26 11.08 -19.01 -9.03
N THR A 27 11.76 -18.28 -8.12
CA THR A 27 12.84 -18.80 -7.28
C THR A 27 12.35 -19.56 -6.05
N TRP A 28 11.07 -19.41 -5.70
CA TRP A 28 10.46 -20.02 -4.52
C TRP A 28 9.31 -20.93 -4.95
N MET A 29 9.21 -22.11 -4.32
CA MET A 29 8.16 -23.08 -4.58
C MET A 29 6.80 -22.49 -4.11
N PRO A 30 5.82 -22.32 -5.02
CA PRO A 30 4.57 -21.62 -4.72
C PRO A 30 3.66 -22.51 -3.87
N GLY A 31 3.38 -22.08 -2.65
CA GLY A 31 2.59 -22.85 -1.68
C GLY A 31 2.70 -22.24 -0.28
N GLU A 32 3.69 -22.68 0.48
CA GLU A 32 3.86 -22.28 1.88
C GLU A 32 4.43 -20.86 2.02
N THR A 33 5.44 -20.51 1.23
CA THR A 33 6.09 -19.20 1.28
C THR A 33 5.15 -18.07 0.84
N SER A 34 4.34 -18.29 -0.21
CA SER A 34 3.38 -17.31 -0.71
C SER A 34 2.32 -16.95 0.33
N MET A 35 1.85 -17.92 1.12
CA MET A 35 0.88 -17.69 2.19
C MET A 35 1.49 -16.90 3.36
N MET A 36 2.75 -17.17 3.70
CA MET A 36 3.46 -16.41 4.73
C MET A 36 3.69 -14.95 4.30
N ILE A 37 4.08 -14.72 3.05
CA ILE A 37 4.25 -13.37 2.48
C ILE A 37 2.91 -12.64 2.44
N LEU A 38 1.83 -13.32 2.05
CA LEU A 38 0.48 -12.76 2.04
C LEU A 38 0.06 -12.30 3.44
N ALA A 39 0.25 -13.14 4.47
CA ALA A 39 -0.06 -12.76 5.85
C ALA A 39 0.72 -11.52 6.29
N GLY A 40 2.02 -11.46 5.99
CA GLY A 40 2.85 -10.29 6.23
C GLY A 40 2.35 -9.04 5.48
N LEU A 41 1.93 -9.18 4.23
CA LEU A 41 1.39 -8.10 3.41
C LEU A 41 0.10 -7.54 4.02
N VAL A 42 -0.84 -8.40 4.40
CA VAL A 42 -2.11 -7.99 5.02
C VAL A 42 -1.86 -7.26 6.34
N ILE A 43 -1.01 -7.80 7.22
CA ILE A 43 -0.68 -7.16 8.50
C ILE A 43 -0.05 -5.78 8.26
N THR A 44 0.95 -5.71 7.38
CA THR A 44 1.63 -4.44 7.03
C THR A 44 0.65 -3.45 6.43
N PHE A 45 -0.30 -3.91 5.62
CA PHE A 45 -1.35 -3.07 5.05
C PHE A 45 -2.28 -2.47 6.11
N VAL A 46 -2.68 -3.24 7.12
CA VAL A 46 -3.49 -2.73 8.24
C VAL A 46 -2.75 -1.62 9.00
N PHE A 47 -1.45 -1.81 9.25
CA PHE A 47 -0.61 -0.76 9.83
C PHE A 47 -0.54 0.48 8.93
N PHE A 48 -0.27 0.29 7.64
CA PHE A 48 -0.22 1.37 6.66
C PHE A 48 -1.54 2.16 6.61
N ALA A 49 -2.67 1.48 6.53
CA ALA A 49 -4.01 2.09 6.52
C ALA A 49 -4.28 2.90 7.80
N SER A 50 -3.82 2.39 8.95
CA SER A 50 -3.95 3.09 10.24
C SER A 50 -3.16 4.39 10.30
N PHE A 51 -1.98 4.45 9.68
CA PHE A 51 -1.21 5.69 9.59
C PHE A 51 -1.90 6.72 8.68
N ILE A 52 -2.38 6.29 7.51
CA ILE A 52 -3.12 7.16 6.60
C ILE A 52 -4.35 7.77 7.28
N TYR A 53 -5.04 7.00 8.13
CA TYR A 53 -6.22 7.50 8.85
C TYR A 53 -5.90 8.62 9.85
N LYS A 54 -4.68 8.68 10.39
CA LYS A 54 -4.26 9.65 11.41
C LYS A 54 -3.75 10.97 10.85
N GLU A 55 -3.56 11.08 9.55
CA GLU A 55 -3.06 12.29 8.88
C GLU A 55 -4.08 13.44 9.01
N LYS A 56 -3.65 14.60 9.54
CA LYS A 56 -4.47 15.82 9.76
C LYS A 56 -4.01 16.95 8.83
N VAL A 57 -4.96 17.73 8.31
CA VAL A 57 -4.72 18.90 7.44
C VAL A 57 -5.00 20.20 8.18
N SER A 58 -4.21 21.22 7.88
CA SER A 58 -4.33 22.59 8.40
C SER A 58 -5.54 23.31 7.80
N ASP A 59 -6.09 24.23 8.58
CA ASP A 59 -7.48 24.72 8.56
C ASP A 59 -7.87 25.59 7.34
N GLU A 60 -8.03 24.97 6.16
CA GLU A 60 -8.76 25.55 5.02
C GLU A 60 -9.87 24.58 4.60
N ARG A 61 -11.14 24.96 4.80
CA ARG A 61 -12.33 24.07 4.61
C ARG A 61 -12.34 23.33 3.27
N GLU A 62 -12.04 24.00 2.17
CA GLU A 62 -12.00 23.38 0.84
C GLU A 62 -10.85 22.39 0.67
N ALA A 63 -9.66 22.73 1.18
CA ALA A 63 -8.51 21.83 1.20
C ALA A 63 -8.77 20.59 2.06
N TYR A 64 -9.47 20.76 3.19
CA TYR A 64 -9.85 19.67 4.08
C TYR A 64 -10.75 18.64 3.39
N HIS A 65 -11.83 19.08 2.72
CA HIS A 65 -12.75 18.17 2.02
C HIS A 65 -12.07 17.42 0.86
N ARG A 66 -11.26 18.10 0.06
CA ARG A 66 -10.51 17.48 -1.05
C ARG A 66 -9.49 16.46 -0.53
N PHE A 67 -8.81 16.77 0.57
CA PHE A 67 -7.89 15.85 1.22
C PHE A 67 -8.62 14.60 1.73
N LEU A 68 -9.75 14.79 2.41
CA LEU A 68 -10.55 13.70 2.96
C LEU A 68 -11.03 12.75 1.85
N ALA A 69 -11.57 13.30 0.75
CA ALA A 69 -12.04 12.52 -0.39
C ALA A 69 -10.90 11.71 -1.04
N SER A 70 -9.75 12.35 -1.27
CA SER A 70 -8.56 11.69 -1.85
C SER A 70 -8.05 10.55 -0.95
N ARG A 71 -8.08 10.76 0.37
CA ARG A 71 -7.67 9.79 1.37
C ARG A 71 -8.57 8.55 1.39
N TYR A 72 -9.88 8.76 1.43
CA TYR A 72 -10.84 7.65 1.41
C TYR A 72 -10.80 6.88 0.08
N ALA A 73 -10.67 7.58 -1.04
CA ALA A 73 -10.51 6.93 -2.35
C ALA A 73 -9.26 6.03 -2.38
N TYR A 74 -8.12 6.53 -1.87
CA TYR A 74 -6.90 5.74 -1.78
C TYR A 74 -7.05 4.52 -0.85
N LEU A 75 -7.64 4.69 0.34
CA LEU A 75 -7.84 3.61 1.30
C LEU A 75 -8.79 2.54 0.76
N LEU A 76 -9.91 2.94 0.15
CA LEU A 76 -10.85 1.99 -0.45
C LEU A 76 -10.23 1.26 -1.63
N GLY A 77 -9.57 1.97 -2.55
CA GLY A 77 -8.92 1.36 -3.71
C GLY A 77 -7.84 0.35 -3.31
N THR A 78 -6.96 0.72 -2.39
CA THR A 78 -5.91 -0.19 -1.90
C THR A 78 -6.48 -1.35 -1.08
N SER A 79 -7.55 -1.15 -0.32
CA SER A 79 -8.22 -2.25 0.41
C SER A 79 -8.83 -3.28 -0.53
N VAL A 80 -9.49 -2.83 -1.60
CA VAL A 80 -10.05 -3.72 -2.63
C VAL A 80 -8.94 -4.50 -3.32
N LEU A 81 -7.82 -3.86 -3.67
CA LEU A 81 -6.67 -4.55 -4.25
C LEU A 81 -6.09 -5.60 -3.30
N VAL A 82 -5.91 -5.28 -2.02
CA VAL A 82 -5.39 -6.24 -1.02
C VAL A 82 -6.35 -7.43 -0.85
N LEU A 83 -7.66 -7.20 -0.85
CA LEU A 83 -8.66 -8.27 -0.83
C LEU A 83 -8.58 -9.14 -2.09
N GLY A 84 -8.46 -8.52 -3.27
CA GLY A 84 -8.28 -9.22 -4.55
C GLY A 84 -7.03 -10.10 -4.55
N VAL A 85 -5.89 -9.55 -4.13
CA VAL A 85 -4.62 -10.28 -3.96
C VAL A 85 -4.81 -11.47 -3.01
N THR A 86 -5.49 -11.25 -1.88
CA THR A 86 -5.75 -12.30 -0.89
C THR A 86 -6.52 -13.46 -1.48
N ILE A 87 -7.67 -13.17 -2.12
CA ILE A 87 -8.54 -14.20 -2.71
C ILE A 87 -7.81 -14.95 -3.83
N GLN A 88 -7.13 -14.25 -4.74
CA GLN A 88 -6.42 -14.88 -5.85
C GLN A 88 -5.20 -15.69 -5.38
N THR A 89 -4.55 -15.29 -4.30
CA THR A 89 -3.44 -16.06 -3.71
C THR A 89 -3.92 -17.39 -3.14
N PHE A 90 -5.09 -17.42 -2.47
CA PHE A 90 -5.73 -18.66 -2.02
C PHE A 90 -6.12 -19.59 -3.17
N GLN A 91 -6.44 -19.03 -4.34
CA GLN A 91 -6.75 -19.79 -5.55
C GLN A 91 -5.50 -20.21 -6.34
N HIS A 92 -4.30 -19.79 -5.90
CA HIS A 92 -3.04 -19.95 -6.65
C HIS A 92 -3.07 -19.39 -8.08
N THR A 93 -3.98 -18.45 -8.36
CA THR A 93 -4.16 -17.78 -9.66
C THR A 93 -3.93 -16.28 -9.51
N LEU A 94 -2.83 -15.90 -8.86
CA LEU A 94 -2.46 -14.50 -8.64
C LEU A 94 -2.20 -13.82 -9.98
N ASP A 95 -3.00 -12.81 -10.31
CA ASP A 95 -2.78 -11.96 -11.47
C ASP A 95 -1.70 -10.92 -11.16
N PRO A 96 -0.57 -10.90 -11.91
CA PRO A 96 0.48 -9.90 -11.72
C PRO A 96 -0.02 -8.45 -11.84
N TRP A 97 -1.05 -8.19 -12.64
CA TRP A 97 -1.60 -6.84 -12.82
C TRP A 97 -2.19 -6.26 -11.55
N LEU A 98 -2.77 -7.12 -10.71
CA LEU A 98 -3.41 -6.69 -9.46
C LEU A 98 -2.35 -6.20 -8.46
N VAL A 99 -1.22 -6.89 -8.40
CA VAL A 99 -0.08 -6.49 -7.56
C VAL A 99 0.66 -5.29 -8.15
N LEU A 100 0.85 -5.23 -9.46
CA LEU A 100 1.45 -4.08 -10.13
C LEU A 100 0.64 -2.81 -9.89
N THR A 101 -0.70 -2.90 -9.92
CA THR A 101 -1.59 -1.77 -9.61
C THR A 101 -1.41 -1.29 -8.17
N LEU A 102 -1.30 -2.22 -7.22
CA LEU A 102 -1.04 -1.88 -5.82
C LEU A 102 0.32 -1.17 -5.67
N ILE A 103 1.37 -1.67 -6.33
CA ILE A 103 2.71 -1.07 -6.33
C ILE A 103 2.68 0.35 -6.91
N THR A 104 2.04 0.56 -8.06
CA THR A 104 1.99 1.88 -8.70
C THR A 104 1.23 2.91 -7.85
N MET A 105 0.14 2.50 -7.19
CA MET A 105 -0.57 3.38 -6.25
C MET A 105 0.30 3.79 -5.06
N ILE A 106 1.05 2.86 -4.46
CA ILE A 106 1.95 3.16 -3.33
C ILE A 106 3.06 4.11 -3.77
N LEU A 107 3.68 3.86 -4.92
CA LEU A 107 4.69 4.75 -5.50
C LEU A 107 4.12 6.15 -5.75
N GLY A 108 2.93 6.25 -6.32
CA GLY A 108 2.24 7.52 -6.55
C GLY A 108 2.02 8.30 -5.25
N LYS A 109 1.62 7.62 -4.16
CA LYS A 109 1.47 8.25 -2.85
C LYS A 109 2.80 8.75 -2.29
N ILE A 110 3.86 7.93 -2.35
CA ILE A 110 5.20 8.31 -1.88
C ILE A 110 5.71 9.53 -2.66
N ALA A 111 5.58 9.52 -3.98
CA ALA A 111 5.99 10.63 -4.84
C ALA A 111 5.21 11.92 -4.51
N GLY A 112 3.89 11.82 -4.33
CA GLY A 112 3.05 12.95 -3.93
C GLY A 112 3.44 13.53 -2.57
N GLN A 113 3.73 12.67 -1.59
CA GLN A 113 4.20 13.11 -0.26
C GLN A 113 5.57 13.79 -0.31
N ILE A 114 6.51 13.28 -1.11
CA ILE A 114 7.82 13.90 -1.30
C ILE A 114 7.66 15.27 -1.98
N TYR A 115 6.89 15.36 -3.05
CA TYR A 115 6.65 16.62 -3.77
C TYR A 115 6.02 17.68 -2.87
N GLY A 116 5.01 17.30 -2.06
CA GLY A 116 4.35 18.19 -1.12
C GLY A 116 5.31 18.83 -0.10
N LYS A 117 6.37 18.11 0.29
CA LYS A 117 7.39 18.58 1.24
C LYS A 117 8.58 19.31 0.63
N ILE A 118 8.83 19.13 -0.66
CA ILE A 118 9.86 19.90 -1.36
C ILE A 118 9.32 21.30 -1.69
N LYS A 119 8.02 21.41 -1.97
CA LYS A 119 7.37 22.64 -2.38
C LYS A 119 6.89 23.53 -1.22
N HIS A 120 6.71 22.97 -0.03
CA HIS A 120 6.31 23.66 1.21
C HIS A 120 7.19 23.20 2.37
#